data_AF-A0A396LQ28-F1
#
_entry.id   AF-A0A396LQ28-F1
#
_cell.length_a   1.000
_cell.length_b   1.000
_cell.length_c   1.000
_cell.angle_alpha   90.00
_cell.angle_beta   90.00
_cell.angle_gamma   90.00
#
_symmetry.space_group_name_H-M   'P 1'
#
loop_
_entity.id
_entity.type
_entity.pdbx_description
1 polymer ?
#
loop_
_entity_poly.entity_id
_entity_poly.type
_entity_poly.pdbx_seq_one_letter_code
_entity_poly.pdbx_strand_id
1 'polypeptide(L)'
;MKYDERTCKFNMDTGCVELLLRDGRMISIDCTGVEDELDVTMAQRSELDYLIYNDPLGYADLILNGDPEKYLRNVAESHGLED
;
A
#
# COMPACT_ATOMS: atom_id res chain seq x y z
N MET A 1 8.39 -11.60 -4.72
CA MET A 1 9.87 -11.50 -4.63
C MET A 1 10.28 -11.51 -3.16
N LYS A 2 11.51 -11.87 -2.79
CA LYS A 2 11.88 -12.00 -1.37
C LYS A 2 12.54 -10.69 -0.92
N TYR A 3 11.75 -9.76 -0.40
CA TYR A 3 12.17 -8.43 0.07
C TYR A 3 13.13 -8.52 1.25
N ASP A 4 13.95 -7.48 1.42
CA ASP A 4 14.59 -7.24 2.71
C ASP A 4 13.61 -6.39 3.54
N GLU A 5 12.91 -7.05 4.46
CA GLU A 5 11.92 -6.49 5.37
C GLU A 5 12.44 -5.30 6.20
N ARG A 6 13.77 -5.13 6.27
CA ARG A 6 14.43 -4.13 7.11
C ARG A 6 14.47 -2.72 6.50
N THR A 7 14.01 -2.54 5.27
CA THR A 7 14.22 -1.29 4.52
C THR A 7 12.99 -0.84 3.74
N CYS A 8 11.79 -1.22 4.17
CA CYS A 8 10.57 -0.60 3.70
C CYS A 8 10.14 0.53 4.65
N LYS A 9 9.96 1.74 4.13
CA LYS A 9 9.51 2.89 4.92
C LYS A 9 8.63 3.81 4.09
N PHE A 10 7.67 4.44 4.75
CA PHE A 10 6.96 5.57 4.16
C PHE A 10 7.80 6.83 4.28
N ASN A 11 8.03 7.50 3.16
CA ASN A 11 8.68 8.80 3.09
C ASN A 11 7.60 9.90 3.07
N MET A 12 7.40 10.54 4.22
CA MET A 12 6.41 11.62 4.35
C MET A 12 6.75 12.87 3.54
N ASP A 13 8.02 13.08 3.18
CA ASP A 13 8.44 14.24 2.39
C ASP A 13 7.94 14.11 0.94
N THR A 14 7.98 12.89 0.40
CA THR A 14 7.56 12.61 -0.98
C THR A 14 6.16 12.02 -1.07
N GLY A 15 5.59 11.51 0.02
CA GLY A 15 4.35 10.75 0.00
C GLY A 15 4.50 9.36 -0.63
N CYS A 16 5.71 8.78 -0.61
CA CYS A 16 5.99 7.50 -1.27
C CYS A 16 6.39 6.42 -0.27
N VAL A 17 6.00 5.17 -0.55
CA VAL A 17 6.59 4.01 0.12
C VAL A 17 7.87 3.61 -0.61
N GLU A 18 8.99 3.71 0.10
CA GLU A 18 10.32 3.37 -0.39
C GLU A 18 10.72 1.97 0.11
N LEU A 19 11.16 1.12 -0.82
CA LEU A 19 11.56 -0.25 -0.56
C LEU A 19 12.91 -0.53 -1.20
N LEU A 20 13.89 -0.92 -0.39
CA LEU A 20 15.18 -1.41 -0.89
C LEU A 20 15.16 -2.92 -1.11
N LEU A 21 15.48 -3.34 -2.33
CA LEU A 21 15.65 -4.74 -2.68
C LEU A 21 17.02 -5.25 -2.24
N ARG A 22 17.14 -6.57 -2.03
CA ARG A 22 18.42 -7.24 -1.75
C ARG A 22 19.54 -6.95 -2.75
N ASP A 23 19.14 -6.68 -3.99
CA ASP A 23 20.03 -6.37 -5.11
C ASP A 23 20.51 -4.91 -5.11
N GLY A 24 20.13 -4.11 -4.10
CA GLY A 24 20.49 -2.69 -3.97
C GLY A 24 19.61 -1.73 -4.78
N ARG A 25 18.67 -2.25 -5.57
CA ARG A 25 17.67 -1.43 -6.29
C ARG A 25 16.62 -0.89 -5.33
N MET A 26 16.27 0.39 -5.47
CA MET A 26 15.21 1.04 -4.72
C MET A 26 13.94 1.11 -5.57
N ILE A 27 12.81 0.75 -4.98
CA ILE A 27 11.47 0.97 -5.53
C ILE A 27 10.82 2.07 -4.70
N SER A 28 10.24 3.06 -5.37
CA SER A 28 9.42 4.11 -4.76
C SER A 28 8.01 3.98 -5.31
N ILE A 29 7.04 3.69 -4.45
CA ILE A 29 5.63 3.58 -4.79
C ILE A 29 4.98 4.90 -4.43
N ASP A 30 4.45 5.61 -5.42
CA ASP A 30 3.74 6.86 -5.23
C ASP A 30 2.33 6.56 -4.67
N CYS A 31 2.11 6.82 -3.38
CA CYS A 31 0.87 6.43 -2.73
C CYS A 31 -0.32 7.19 -3.34
N THR A 32 -0.16 8.48 -3.60
CA THR A 32 -1.19 9.33 -4.19
C THR A 32 -1.57 8.90 -5.61
N GLY A 33 -0.60 8.55 -6.44
CA GLY A 33 -0.83 8.05 -7.79
C GLY A 33 -1.48 6.67 -7.80
N VAL A 34 -1.13 5.80 -6.86
CA VAL A 34 -1.82 4.52 -6.67
C VAL A 34 -3.28 4.73 -6.25
N GLU A 35 -3.53 5.64 -5.31
CA GLU A 35 -4.89 5.97 -4.86
C GLU A 35 -5.75 6.55 -5.99
N ASP A 36 -5.17 7.41 -6.83
CA ASP A 36 -5.82 7.99 -8.02
C ASP A 36 -6.09 6.95 -9.11
N GLU A 37 -5.11 6.10 -9.42
CA GLU A 37 -5.25 5.05 -10.46
C GLU A 37 -6.28 3.99 -10.08
N LEU A 38 -6.42 3.69 -8.78
CA LEU A 38 -7.40 2.74 -8.25
C LEU A 38 -8.79 3.35 -8.00
N ASP A 39 -8.97 4.65 -8.25
CA ASP A 39 -10.21 5.41 -7.97
C ASP A 39 -10.75 5.11 -6.55
N VAL A 40 -9.87 5.17 -5.55
CA VAL A 40 -10.23 4.72 -4.19
C VAL A 40 -11.22 5.68 -3.54
N THR A 41 -12.22 5.11 -2.87
CA THR A 41 -13.15 5.89 -2.05
C THR A 41 -12.45 6.40 -0.78
N MET A 42 -13.03 7.42 -0.11
CA MET A 42 -12.46 7.95 1.14
C MET A 42 -12.22 6.89 2.23
N ALA A 43 -13.10 5.88 2.33
CA ALA A 43 -12.96 4.80 3.30
C ALA A 43 -11.78 3.89 2.93
N GLN A 44 -11.68 3.48 1.66
CA GLN A 44 -10.57 2.68 1.14
C GLN A 44 -9.24 3.42 1.25
N ARG A 45 -9.25 4.74 1.04
CA ARG A 45 -8.07 5.58 1.23
C ARG A 45 -7.56 5.52 2.67
N SER A 46 -8.46 5.60 3.65
CA SER A 46 -8.08 5.50 5.07
C SER A 46 -7.45 4.15 5.41
N GLU A 47 -7.86 3.08 4.72
CA GLU A 47 -7.35 1.73 4.92
C GLU A 47 -5.96 1.55 4.30
N LEU A 48 -5.74 2.15 3.12
CA LEU A 48 -4.40 2.23 2.53
C LEU A 48 -3.46 3.08 3.38
N ASP A 49 -3.92 4.24 3.85
CA ASP A 49 -3.15 5.12 4.75
C ASP A 49 -2.74 4.36 6.02
N TYR A 50 -3.69 3.64 6.64
CA TYR A 50 -3.39 2.78 7.78
C TYR A 50 -2.33 1.73 7.45
N LEU A 51 -2.44 1.06 6.29
CA LEU A 51 -1.47 0.07 5.86
C LEU A 51 -0.09 0.69 5.61
N ILE A 52 -0.02 1.87 4.99
CA ILE A 52 1.22 2.61 4.73
C ILE A 52 1.95 2.95 6.04
N TYR A 53 1.21 3.42 7.06
CA TYR A 53 1.79 3.80 8.34
C TYR A 53 2.13 2.62 9.25
N ASN A 54 1.27 1.60 9.28
CA ASN A 54 1.41 0.47 10.20
C ASN A 54 2.27 -0.66 9.62
N ASP A 55 2.16 -0.93 8.33
CA ASP A 55 2.88 -1.99 7.63
C ASP A 55 3.22 -1.59 6.18
N PRO A 56 4.17 -0.66 5.97
CA PRO A 56 4.54 -0.18 4.63
C PRO A 56 5.01 -1.32 3.71
N LEU A 57 5.55 -2.40 4.28
CA LEU A 57 5.93 -3.58 3.53
C LEU A 57 4.72 -4.32 2.95
N GLY A 58 3.65 -4.51 3.74
CA GLY A 58 2.40 -5.10 3.28
C GLY A 58 1.71 -4.24 2.22
N TYR A 59 1.77 -2.91 2.36
CA TYR A 59 1.34 -2.01 1.28
C TYR A 59 2.15 -2.25 0.00
N ALA A 60 3.48 -2.27 0.09
CA ALA A 60 4.33 -2.49 -1.07
C ALA A 60 4.10 -3.87 -1.72
N ASP A 61 3.89 -4.92 -0.91
CA ASP A 61 3.58 -6.26 -1.43
C ASP A 61 2.22 -6.30 -2.13
N LEU A 62 1.21 -5.63 -1.56
CA LEU A 62 -0.12 -5.50 -2.15
C LEU A 62 -0.07 -4.86 -3.54
N ILE A 63 0.69 -3.77 -3.69
CA ILE A 63 0.81 -3.07 -4.97
C ILE A 63 1.70 -3.82 -5.97
N LEU A 64 2.80 -4.44 -5.53
CA LEU A 64 3.79 -5.04 -6.43
C LEU A 64 3.49 -6.50 -6.82
N ASN A 65 2.91 -7.29 -5.92
CA ASN A 65 2.61 -8.72 -6.17
C ASN A 65 1.14 -9.08 -5.93
N GLY A 66 0.40 -8.24 -5.21
CA GLY A 66 -0.99 -8.48 -4.85
C GLY A 66 -1.98 -7.99 -5.89
N ASP A 67 -3.21 -7.77 -5.42
CA ASP A 67 -4.32 -7.24 -6.20
C ASP A 67 -5.04 -6.19 -5.34
N PRO A 68 -4.68 -4.90 -5.48
CA PRO A 68 -5.21 -3.84 -4.62
C PRO A 68 -6.71 -3.65 -4.82
N GLU A 69 -7.23 -3.80 -6.04
CA GLU A 69 -8.66 -3.69 -6.32
C GLU A 69 -9.48 -4.73 -5.54
N LYS A 70 -9.06 -6.00 -5.56
CA LYS A 70 -9.72 -7.06 -4.80
C LYS A 70 -9.60 -6.84 -3.28
N TYR A 71 -8.44 -6.41 -2.80
CA TYR A 71 -8.24 -6.11 -1.38
C TYR A 71 -9.20 -5.00 -0.92
N LEU A 72 -9.24 -3.89 -1.65
CA LEU A 72 -10.10 -2.75 -1.34
C LEU A 72 -11.58 -3.07 -1.47
N ARG A 73 -11.98 -3.95 -2.40
CA ARG A 73 -13.36 -4.44 -2.48
C ARG A 73 -13.73 -5.24 -1.23
N ASN A 74 -12.88 -6.16 -0.79
CA ASN A 74 -13.12 -6.93 0.43
C ASN A 74 -13.19 -6.03 1.67
N VAL A 75 -12.35 -5.01 1.76
CA VAL A 75 -12.36 -4.05 2.87
C VAL A 75 -13.67 -3.25 2.89
N ALA A 76 -14.13 -2.78 1.74
CA ALA A 76 -15.42 -2.10 1.62
C ALA A 76 -16.60 -3.04 1.98
N GLU A 77 -16.55 -4.32 1.58
CA GLU A 77 -17.56 -5.31 1.93
C GLU A 77 -17.53 -5.70 3.42
N SER A 78 -16.36 -5.74 4.05
CA SER A 78 -16.20 -6.06 5.47
C SER A 78 -16.74 -4.95 6.38
N HIS A 79 -16.57 -3.68 5.96
CA HIS A 79 -17.16 -2.52 6.64
C HIS A 79 -18.67 -2.36 6.41
N GLY A 80 -19.25 -3.16 5.51
CA GLY A 80 -20.68 -3.15 5.16
C GLY A 80 -21.51 -4.28 5.79
N LEU A 81 -20.89 -5.17 6.59
CA LEU A 81 -21.56 -6.27 7.30
C LEU A 81 -21.56 -6.02 8.81
N GLU A 82 -22.07 -4.86 9.21
CA GLU A 82 -22.58 -4.61 10.55
C GLU A 82 -24.03 -4.15 10.41
N ASP A 83 -24.95 -5.10 10.18
CA ASP A 83 -26.39 -4.94 10.51
C ASP A 83 -26.83 -6.14 11.37
#